data_AF-A0A150TM95-F1
#
_entry.id   AF-A0A150TM95-F1
#
_cell.length_a   1.000
_cell.length_b   1.000
_cell.length_c   1.000
_cell.angle_alpha   90.00
_cell.angle_beta   90.00
_cell.angle_gamma   90.00
#
_symmetry.space_group_name_H-M   'P 1'
#
loop_
_entity.id
_entity.type
_entity.pdbx_description
1 polymer ?
#
loop_
_entity_poly.entity_id
_entity_poly.type
_entity_poly.pdbx_seq_one_letter_code
_entity_poly.pdbx_strand_id
1 'polypeptide(L)'
;MCSAFITSEDPYVLLRYGDLWLALEGARLLADRAGAAFQAAWEQGDRLSPEQRGGCAIAVAAAKVATSRAGLEITNGMFEVMGASATAASAGMDRFWRNLRTHTLHDPVDYKSRELGAYALNGAIPEPSFYS
;
A
#
# COMPACT_ATOMS: atom_id res chain seq x y z
N MET A 1 20.96 -26.18 -31.24
CA MET A 1 19.67 -25.83 -30.61
C MET A 1 19.96 -24.86 -29.48
N CYS A 2 19.79 -23.56 -29.72
CA CYS A 2 19.76 -22.58 -28.61
C CYS A 2 18.43 -22.81 -27.89
N SER A 3 18.47 -23.27 -26.64
CA SER A 3 17.28 -23.29 -25.80
C SER A 3 16.76 -21.85 -25.73
N ALA A 4 15.51 -21.64 -26.16
CA ALA A 4 14.88 -20.32 -26.04
C ALA A 4 14.79 -20.00 -24.54
N PHE A 5 15.45 -18.94 -24.10
CA PHE A 5 15.36 -18.46 -22.73
C PHE A 5 13.94 -17.90 -22.54
N ILE A 6 13.09 -18.63 -21.83
CA ILE A 6 11.73 -18.18 -21.56
C ILE A 6 11.80 -17.20 -20.39
N THR A 7 11.47 -15.93 -20.62
CA THR A 7 11.51 -14.89 -19.57
C THR A 7 10.72 -15.26 -18.32
N SER A 8 9.64 -16.03 -18.44
CA SER A 8 8.83 -16.50 -17.31
C SER A 8 9.51 -17.58 -16.46
N GLU A 9 10.61 -18.17 -16.92
CA GLU A 9 11.41 -19.14 -16.17
C GLU A 9 12.73 -18.54 -15.67
N ASP A 10 12.99 -17.25 -15.96
CA ASP A 10 14.16 -16.56 -15.42
C ASP A 10 14.05 -16.47 -13.88
N PRO A 11 15.04 -16.96 -13.13
CA PRO A 11 14.96 -17.03 -11.66
C PRO A 11 14.91 -15.65 -11.00
N TYR A 12 15.49 -14.62 -11.62
CA TYR A 12 15.46 -13.25 -11.10
C TYR A 12 14.13 -12.57 -11.41
N VAL A 13 13.53 -12.85 -12.57
CA VAL A 13 12.15 -12.41 -12.87
C VAL A 13 11.18 -13.02 -11.87
N LEU A 14 11.27 -14.33 -11.62
CA LEU A 14 10.44 -15.02 -10.64
C LEU A 14 10.65 -14.49 -9.21
N LEU A 15 11.89 -14.24 -8.80
CA LEU A 15 12.21 -13.62 -7.52
C LEU A 15 11.52 -12.26 -7.37
N ARG A 16 11.66 -11.38 -8.38
CA ARG A 16 11.08 -10.03 -8.35
C ARG A 16 9.56 -10.06 -8.35
N TYR A 17 8.94 -10.91 -9.17
CA TYR A 17 7.49 -11.08 -9.10
C TYR A 17 7.03 -11.61 -7.73
N GLY A 18 7.80 -12.50 -7.10
CA GLY A 18 7.54 -12.98 -5.74
C GLY A 18 7.55 -11.86 -4.69
N ASP A 19 8.58 -11.02 -4.70
CA ASP A 19 8.71 -9.86 -3.79
C ASP A 19 7.53 -8.89 -3.97
N LEU A 20 7.24 -8.52 -5.23
CA LEU A 20 6.14 -7.62 -5.57
C LEU A 20 4.76 -8.20 -5.20
N TRP A 21 4.58 -9.51 -5.40
CA TRP A 21 3.36 -10.21 -5.02
C TRP A 21 3.15 -10.21 -3.51
N LEU A 22 4.21 -10.49 -2.73
CA LEU A 22 4.15 -10.47 -1.27
C LEU A 22 3.77 -9.08 -0.75
N ALA A 23 4.39 -8.02 -1.29
CA ALA A 23 4.06 -6.64 -0.92
C ALA A 23 2.59 -6.29 -1.23
N LEU A 24 2.10 -6.73 -2.39
CA LEU A 24 0.72 -6.52 -2.81
C LEU A 24 -0.28 -7.24 -1.90
N GLU A 25 -0.04 -8.52 -1.59
CA GLU A 25 -0.92 -9.30 -0.73
C GLU A 25 -1.00 -8.72 0.68
N GLY A 26 0.14 -8.30 1.26
CA GLY A 26 0.16 -7.63 2.55
C GLY A 26 -0.66 -6.34 2.55
N ALA A 27 -0.54 -5.54 1.49
CA ALA A 27 -1.31 -4.30 1.34
C ALA A 27 -2.82 -4.57 1.15
N ARG A 28 -3.19 -5.59 0.37
CA ARG A 28 -4.60 -6.01 0.17
C ARG A 28 -5.26 -6.40 1.48
N LEU A 29 -4.62 -7.27 2.25
CA LEU A 29 -5.17 -7.74 3.52
C LEU A 29 -5.36 -6.60 4.54
N LEU A 30 -4.44 -5.62 4.55
CA LEU A 30 -4.58 -4.43 5.40
C LEU A 30 -5.71 -3.51 4.91
N ALA A 31 -5.88 -3.36 3.60
CA ALA A 31 -7.00 -2.60 3.03
C ALA A 31 -8.36 -3.26 3.35
N ASP A 32 -8.47 -4.58 3.22
CA ASP A 32 -9.68 -5.33 3.56
C ASP A 32 -10.01 -5.21 5.05
N ARG A 33 -8.98 -5.32 5.91
CA ARG A 33 -9.14 -5.09 7.36
C ARG A 33 -9.64 -3.68 7.66
N ALA A 34 -9.11 -2.66 6.98
CA ALA A 34 -9.57 -1.28 7.15
C ALA A 34 -11.01 -1.10 6.69
N GLY A 35 -11.40 -1.71 5.56
CA GLY A 35 -12.78 -1.70 5.07
C GLY A 35 -13.75 -2.34 6.06
N ALA A 36 -13.40 -3.51 6.62
CA ALA A 36 -14.20 -4.17 7.64
C ALA A 36 -14.32 -3.36 8.93
N ALA A 37 -13.22 -2.76 9.40
CA ALA A 37 -13.22 -1.89 10.58
C ALA A 37 -14.09 -0.64 10.37
N PHE A 38 -14.02 -0.04 9.18
CA PHE A 38 -14.85 1.10 8.80
C PHE A 38 -16.33 0.73 8.79
N GLN A 39 -16.70 -0.40 8.17
CA GLN A 39 -18.07 -0.90 8.16
C GLN A 39 -18.61 -1.13 9.57
N ALA A 40 -17.83 -1.79 10.43
CA ALA A 40 -18.22 -2.04 11.82
C ALA A 40 -18.40 -0.74 12.64
N ALA A 41 -17.56 0.27 12.40
CA ALA A 41 -17.69 1.59 13.01
C ALA A 41 -18.94 2.33 12.48
N TRP A 42 -19.18 2.27 11.18
CA TRP A 42 -20.35 2.87 10.54
C TRP A 42 -21.67 2.33 11.12
N GLU A 43 -21.75 1.02 11.35
CA GLU A 43 -22.92 0.35 11.93
C GLU A 43 -23.24 0.77 13.37
N GLN A 44 -22.30 1.40 14.09
CA GLN A 44 -22.59 1.94 15.43
C GLN A 44 -23.45 3.20 15.39
N GLY A 45 -23.41 3.97 14.30
CA GLY A 45 -24.07 5.26 14.21
C GLY A 45 -23.67 6.18 15.36
N ASP A 46 -24.66 6.84 15.99
CA ASP A 46 -24.44 7.76 17.11
C ASP A 46 -23.88 7.11 18.38
N ARG A 47 -23.81 5.76 18.43
CA ARG A 47 -23.25 5.00 19.56
C ARG A 47 -21.75 4.75 19.42
N LEU A 48 -21.10 5.24 18.36
CA LEU A 48 -19.67 5.03 18.13
C LEU A 48 -18.85 5.66 19.26
N SER A 49 -18.06 4.84 19.96
CA SER A 49 -17.17 5.33 21.02
C SER A 49 -15.86 5.90 20.43
N PRO A 50 -15.17 6.79 21.17
CA PRO A 50 -13.83 7.28 20.78
C PRO A 50 -12.84 6.14 20.52
N GLU A 51 -12.88 5.07 21.30
CA GLU A 51 -12.01 3.90 21.16
C GLU A 51 -12.31 3.12 19.88
N GLN A 52 -13.59 2.94 19.54
CA GLN A 52 -14.01 2.29 18.30
C GLN A 52 -13.57 3.11 17.07
N ARG A 53 -13.78 4.44 17.13
CA ARG A 53 -13.28 5.36 16.09
C ARG A 53 -11.76 5.28 15.98
N GLY A 54 -11.05 5.32 17.10
CA GLY A 54 -9.60 5.23 17.16
C GLY A 54 -9.06 3.93 16.58
N GLY A 55 -9.66 2.79 16.92
CA GLY A 55 -9.32 1.49 16.34
C GLY A 55 -9.53 1.43 14.82
N CYS A 56 -10.63 2.01 14.33
CA CYS A 56 -10.86 2.17 12.89
C CYS A 56 -9.80 3.05 12.23
N ALA A 57 -9.47 4.19 12.84
CA ALA A 57 -8.45 5.12 12.33
C ALA A 57 -7.06 4.46 12.23
N ILE A 58 -6.69 3.63 13.20
CA ILE A 58 -5.46 2.84 13.16
C ILE A 58 -5.47 1.82 12.02
N ALA A 59 -6.59 1.12 11.80
CA ALA A 59 -6.71 0.18 10.68
C ALA A 59 -6.54 0.90 9.33
N VAL A 60 -7.18 2.06 9.15
CA VAL A 60 -7.07 2.89 7.95
C VAL A 60 -5.65 3.44 7.76
N ALA A 61 -5.00 3.91 8.84
CA ALA A 61 -3.63 4.38 8.78
C ALA A 61 -2.66 3.26 8.38
N ALA A 62 -2.83 2.05 8.92
CA ALA A 62 -2.02 0.88 8.57
C ALA A 62 -2.19 0.51 7.09
N ALA A 63 -3.43 0.47 6.60
CA ALA A 63 -3.72 0.24 5.19
C ALA A 63 -3.04 1.28 4.30
N LYS A 64 -3.21 2.57 4.62
CA LYS A 64 -2.60 3.66 3.86
C LYS A 64 -1.07 3.54 3.78
N VAL A 65 -0.39 3.28 4.90
CA VAL A 65 1.07 3.14 4.93
C VAL A 65 1.50 1.97 4.05
N ALA A 66 0.84 0.82 4.19
CA ALA A 66 1.16 -0.38 3.43
C ALA A 66 0.91 -0.20 1.92
N THR A 67 -0.26 0.30 1.52
CA THR A 67 -0.59 0.52 0.10
C THR A 67 0.30 1.56 -0.56
N SER A 68 0.69 2.61 0.17
CA SER A 68 1.60 3.64 -0.34
C SER A 68 2.99 3.06 -0.61
N ARG A 69 3.53 2.27 0.32
CA ARG A 69 4.85 1.63 0.18
C ARG A 69 4.84 0.58 -0.92
N ALA A 70 3.92 -0.39 -0.84
CA ALA A 70 3.81 -1.47 -1.82
C ALA A 70 3.52 -0.94 -3.23
N GLY A 71 2.62 0.03 -3.38
CA GLY A 71 2.32 0.59 -4.68
C GLY A 71 3.51 1.33 -5.31
N LEU A 72 4.28 2.11 -4.54
CA LEU A 72 5.47 2.80 -5.06
C LEU A 72 6.57 1.80 -5.43
N GLU A 73 6.73 0.74 -4.64
CA GLU A 73 7.66 -0.35 -4.93
C GLU A 73 7.28 -1.09 -6.22
N ILE A 74 6.02 -1.51 -6.36
CA ILE A 74 5.52 -2.22 -7.55
C ILE A 74 5.64 -1.37 -8.81
N THR A 75 5.19 -0.13 -8.76
CA THR A 75 5.17 0.75 -9.94
C THR A 75 6.58 1.16 -10.40
N ASN A 76 7.57 1.10 -9.52
CA ASN A 76 8.98 1.28 -9.87
C ASN A 76 9.63 -0.04 -10.31
N GLY A 77 9.49 -1.09 -9.50
CA GLY A 77 10.14 -2.39 -9.68
C GLY A 77 9.67 -3.17 -10.92
N MET A 78 8.46 -2.91 -11.41
CA MET A 78 7.96 -3.57 -12.63
C MET A 78 8.86 -3.35 -13.86
N PHE A 79 9.63 -2.26 -13.93
CA PHE A 79 10.56 -2.03 -15.04
C PHE A 79 11.76 -3.00 -15.04
N GLU A 80 12.16 -3.54 -13.89
CA GLU A 80 13.23 -4.54 -13.79
C GLU A 80 12.85 -5.86 -14.47
N VAL A 81 11.56 -6.19 -14.49
CA VAL A 81 11.05 -7.44 -15.09
C VAL A 81 10.49 -7.28 -16.50
N MET A 82 10.10 -6.06 -16.89
CA MET A 82 9.60 -5.78 -18.26
C MET A 82 10.73 -5.40 -19.24
N GLY A 83 11.88 -4.96 -18.73
CA GLY A 83 13.04 -4.59 -19.55
C GLY A 83 12.94 -3.22 -20.23
N ALA A 84 14.00 -2.84 -20.95
CA ALA A 84 14.17 -1.49 -21.50
C ALA A 84 13.05 -1.04 -22.47
N SER A 85 12.45 -1.97 -23.23
CA SER A 85 11.35 -1.65 -24.16
C SER A 85 10.11 -1.11 -23.46
N ALA A 86 9.89 -1.42 -22.18
CA ALA A 86 8.78 -0.90 -21.39
C ALA A 86 8.89 0.61 -21.10
N THR A 87 10.05 1.21 -21.32
CA THR A 87 10.26 2.66 -21.17
C THR A 87 9.79 3.47 -22.38
N ALA A 88 9.37 2.81 -23.46
CA ALA A 88 8.80 3.49 -24.62
C ALA A 88 7.58 4.33 -24.22
N ALA A 89 7.52 5.59 -24.67
CA ALA A 89 6.42 6.50 -24.35
C ALA A 89 5.04 5.93 -24.77
N SER A 90 4.98 5.12 -25.83
CA SER A 90 3.77 4.43 -26.27
C SER A 90 3.25 3.39 -25.29
N ALA A 91 4.09 2.78 -24.45
CA ALA A 91 3.67 1.87 -23.39
C ALA A 91 3.09 2.62 -22.18
N GLY A 92 3.60 3.83 -21.92
CA GLY A 92 3.10 4.75 -20.90
C GLY A 92 3.10 4.17 -19.48
N MET A 93 3.99 3.22 -19.17
CA MET A 93 3.99 2.48 -17.90
C MET A 93 4.38 3.35 -16.71
N ASP A 94 5.16 4.40 -16.94
CA ASP A 94 5.55 5.40 -15.95
C ASP A 94 4.34 6.15 -15.35
N ARG A 95 3.17 6.14 -16.03
CA ARG A 95 1.94 6.77 -15.54
C ARG A 95 1.51 6.25 -14.17
N PHE A 96 1.73 4.97 -13.89
CA PHE A 96 1.30 4.38 -12.61
C PHE A 96 2.12 4.95 -11.46
N TRP A 97 3.44 5.01 -11.63
CA TRP A 97 4.33 5.60 -10.63
C TRP A 97 4.05 7.10 -10.46
N ARG A 98 3.91 7.86 -11.56
CA ARG A 98 3.62 9.30 -11.48
C ARG A 98 2.31 9.58 -10.74
N ASN A 99 1.24 8.88 -11.11
CA ASN A 99 -0.08 9.05 -10.48
C ASN A 99 -0.01 8.75 -8.97
N LEU A 100 0.58 7.62 -8.60
CA LEU A 100 0.68 7.21 -7.20
C LEU A 100 1.60 8.15 -6.41
N ARG A 101 2.74 8.55 -6.98
CA ARG A 101 3.66 9.50 -6.34
C ARG A 101 2.99 10.83 -6.07
N THR A 102 2.20 11.35 -7.00
CA THR A 102 1.43 12.57 -6.78
C THR A 102 0.40 12.37 -5.67
N HIS A 103 -0.39 11.30 -5.70
CA HIS A 103 -1.47 11.10 -4.74
C HIS A 103 -0.97 10.85 -3.31
N THR A 104 0.07 10.03 -3.15
CA THR A 104 0.66 9.69 -1.84
C THR A 104 1.26 10.88 -1.10
N LEU A 105 1.51 12.01 -1.78
CA LEU A 105 2.05 13.23 -1.18
C LEU A 105 1.01 14.10 -0.45
N HIS A 106 -0.30 13.86 -0.65
CA HIS A 106 -1.35 14.68 -0.04
C HIS A 106 -1.32 14.68 1.49
N ASP A 107 -1.04 13.53 2.10
CA ASP A 107 -0.91 13.41 3.56
C ASP A 107 0.32 12.53 3.86
N PRO A 108 1.38 13.09 4.48
CA PRO A 108 2.69 12.44 4.57
C PRO A 108 2.64 11.12 5.35
N VAL A 109 3.16 10.06 4.72
CA VAL A 109 3.14 8.68 5.26
C VAL A 109 3.93 8.53 6.57
N ASP A 110 4.88 9.43 6.84
CA ASP A 110 5.70 9.41 8.06
C ASP A 110 4.88 9.79 9.29
N TYR A 111 3.95 10.73 9.17
CA TYR A 111 3.01 11.04 10.26
C TYR A 111 2.12 9.83 10.59
N LYS A 112 1.65 9.12 9.55
CA LYS A 112 0.90 7.87 9.74
C LYS A 112 1.72 6.76 10.37
N SER A 113 2.99 6.64 9.99
CA SER A 113 3.90 5.68 10.63
C SER A 113 4.12 6.03 12.12
N ARG A 114 4.22 7.32 12.46
CA ARG A 114 4.33 7.79 13.85
C ARG A 114 3.07 7.50 14.66
N GLU A 115 1.88 7.75 14.11
CA GLU A 115 0.60 7.41 14.76
C GLU A 115 0.49 5.91 15.06
N LEU A 116 0.85 5.06 14.09
CA LEU A 116 0.90 3.61 14.29
C LEU A 116 1.88 3.22 15.39
N GLY A 117 3.05 3.86 15.45
CA GLY A 117 4.03 3.65 16.52
C GLY A 117 3.51 4.06 17.89
N ALA A 118 2.85 5.22 17.99
CA ALA A 118 2.25 5.70 19.25
C ALA A 118 1.16 4.73 19.76
N TYR A 119 0.33 4.21 18.86
CA TYR A 119 -0.66 3.19 19.20
C TYR A 119 -0.01 1.87 19.62
N ALA A 120 0.94 1.35 18.84
CA ALA A 120 1.57 0.07 19.11
C ALA A 120 2.37 0.06 20.43
N LEU A 121 3.01 1.17 20.79
CA LEU A 121 3.82 1.28 22.00
C LEU A 121 3.00 1.69 23.22
N ASN A 122 2.09 2.65 23.08
CA ASN A 122 1.43 3.31 24.21
C ASN A 122 -0.09 3.11 24.26
N GLY A 123 -0.69 2.42 23.28
CA GLY A 123 -2.14 2.33 23.13
C GLY A 123 -2.82 3.65 22.78
N ALA A 124 -2.05 4.67 22.37
CA ALA A 124 -2.58 6.00 22.06
C ALA A 124 -3.35 5.98 20.72
N ILE A 125 -4.65 6.29 20.77
CA ILE A 125 -5.47 6.43 19.57
C ILE A 125 -5.26 7.80 18.91
N PRO A 126 -5.39 7.92 17.57
CA PRO A 126 -5.21 9.20 16.88
C PRO A 126 -6.27 10.22 17.28
N GLU A 127 -5.85 11.44 17.59
CA GLU A 127 -6.74 12.59 17.77
C GLU A 127 -7.47 12.90 16.44
N PRO A 128 -8.80 13.12 16.46
CA PRO A 128 -9.54 13.43 15.24
C PRO A 128 -9.06 14.72 14.58
N SER A 129 -8.74 14.66 13.29
CA SER A 129 -8.48 15.84 12.47
C SER A 129 -8.90 15.59 11.01
N PHE A 130 -8.75 16.58 10.14
CA PHE A 130 -8.95 16.38 8.70
C PHE A 130 -7.97 15.37 8.08
N TYR A 131 -6.88 15.06 8.79
CA TYR A 131 -5.84 14.16 8.32
C TYR A 131 -5.66 12.92 9.20
N SER A 132 -6.37 12.77 10.34
CA SER A 132 -6.20 11.67 11.32
C SER A 132 -7.48 11.21 11.97
#